data_AF-A0A2J1DVB3-F1
#
_entry.id   AF-A0A2J1DVB3-F1
#
_cell.length_a   1.000
_cell.length_b   1.000
_cell.length_c   1.000
_cell.angle_alpha   90.00
_cell.angle_beta   90.00
_cell.angle_gamma   90.00
#
_symmetry.space_group_name_H-M   'P 1'
#
loop_
_entity.id
_entity.type
_entity.pdbx_description
1 polymer ?
#
loop_
_entity_poly.entity_id
_entity_poly.type
_entity_poly.pdbx_seq_one_letter_code
_entity_poly.pdbx_strand_id
1 'polypeptide(L)'
;VVNTFYTSEELTAFVNQTDYKYKPVKNFQVRINSDGTVECSGIFDIKVIQDFITASSGNSEISQYWDKYSRYFLSNPAFYVKCTPSMTNNHLSLQVEKFELGRFSIPQAALDELTSKLITLTDGIINHIPGLSVNSITMVNGKAVFNMVGHKYISIATP
;
A
#
# COMPACT_ATOMS: atom_id res chain seq x y z
N VAL A 1 10.85 -3.09 -21.16
CA VAL A 1 10.09 -1.83 -21.00
C VAL A 1 8.61 -2.17 -20.95
N VAL A 2 7.91 -1.69 -19.95
CA VAL A 2 6.48 -1.88 -19.73
C VAL A 2 5.84 -0.50 -19.73
N ASN A 3 4.98 -0.26 -20.72
CA ASN A 3 4.13 0.93 -20.82
C ASN A 3 2.69 0.44 -20.84
N THR A 4 1.98 0.58 -19.73
CA THR A 4 0.62 0.07 -19.56
C THR A 4 -0.19 0.97 -18.67
N PHE A 5 -1.49 0.75 -18.62
CA PHE A 5 -2.35 1.33 -17.60
C PHE A 5 -3.18 0.23 -16.94
N TYR A 6 -3.69 0.52 -15.75
CA TYR A 6 -4.66 -0.31 -15.06
C TYR A 6 -5.86 0.52 -14.63
N THR A 7 -7.06 -0.05 -14.74
CA THR A 7 -8.28 0.54 -14.20
C THR A 7 -8.46 0.24 -12.72
N SER A 8 -9.41 0.93 -12.08
CA SER A 8 -9.86 0.67 -10.72
C SER A 8 -10.25 -0.80 -10.50
N GLU A 9 -10.95 -1.38 -11.48
CA GLU A 9 -11.42 -2.77 -11.44
C GLU A 9 -10.26 -3.76 -11.56
N GLU A 10 -9.30 -3.50 -12.44
CA GLU A 10 -8.12 -4.37 -12.62
C GLU A 10 -7.24 -4.38 -11.38
N LEU A 11 -6.99 -3.22 -10.76
CA LEU A 11 -6.23 -3.13 -9.51
C LEU A 11 -6.98 -3.76 -8.34
N THR A 12 -8.30 -3.56 -8.28
CA THR A 12 -9.17 -4.21 -7.28
C THR A 12 -9.10 -5.73 -7.43
N ALA A 13 -9.21 -6.25 -8.65
CA ALA A 13 -9.10 -7.68 -8.92
C ALA A 13 -7.71 -8.21 -8.57
N PHE A 14 -6.65 -7.50 -8.96
CA PHE A 14 -5.27 -7.88 -8.68
C PHE A 14 -5.03 -8.09 -7.18
N VAL A 15 -5.39 -7.13 -6.33
CA VAL A 15 -5.18 -7.25 -4.86
C VAL A 15 -6.01 -8.38 -4.27
N ASN A 16 -7.28 -8.52 -4.67
CA ASN A 16 -8.14 -9.57 -4.13
C ASN A 16 -7.71 -10.97 -4.58
N GLN A 17 -7.19 -11.12 -5.80
CA GLN A 17 -6.72 -12.40 -6.37
C GLN A 17 -5.27 -12.74 -6.01
N THR A 18 -4.49 -11.77 -5.50
CA THR A 18 -3.11 -12.03 -5.05
C THR A 18 -3.12 -13.03 -3.90
N ASP A 19 -2.47 -14.17 -4.10
CA ASP A 19 -2.28 -15.21 -3.10
C ASP A 19 -0.93 -15.02 -2.39
N TYR A 20 -0.83 -13.93 -1.64
CA TYR A 20 0.33 -13.64 -0.81
C TYR A 20 -0.02 -13.94 0.65
N LYS A 21 0.79 -14.80 1.30
CA LYS A 21 0.56 -15.25 2.69
C LYS A 21 0.40 -14.10 3.67
N TYR A 22 1.11 -12.99 3.45
CA TYR A 22 1.05 -11.81 4.31
C TYR A 22 0.19 -10.68 3.73
N LYS A 23 -0.80 -10.98 2.88
CA LYS A 23 -1.77 -10.00 2.39
C LYS A 23 -2.64 -9.51 3.56
N PRO A 24 -2.47 -8.28 4.06
CA PRO A 24 -3.09 -7.84 5.31
C PRO A 24 -4.51 -7.29 5.10
N VAL A 25 -5.10 -7.45 3.92
CA VAL A 25 -6.38 -6.86 3.53
C VAL A 25 -7.30 -7.88 2.88
N LYS A 26 -8.60 -7.75 3.16
CA LYS A 26 -9.71 -8.49 2.53
C LYS A 26 -10.72 -7.50 1.96
N ASN A 27 -11.48 -7.96 0.96
CA ASN A 27 -12.52 -7.17 0.30
C ASN A 27 -11.99 -5.80 -0.15
N PHE A 28 -10.78 -5.79 -0.71
CA PHE A 28 -10.12 -4.56 -1.11
C PHE A 28 -10.87 -3.94 -2.28
N GLN A 29 -11.03 -2.63 -2.28
CA GLN A 29 -11.55 -1.86 -3.39
C GLN A 29 -10.68 -0.64 -3.59
N VAL A 30 -10.36 -0.34 -4.84
CA VAL A 30 -9.71 0.91 -5.22
C VAL A 30 -10.55 1.64 -6.26
N ARG A 31 -10.62 2.95 -6.13
CA ARG A 31 -11.17 3.87 -7.13
C ARG A 31 -10.12 4.92 -7.46
N ILE A 32 -9.75 5.01 -8.73
CA ILE A 32 -8.94 6.11 -9.26
C ILE A 32 -9.90 7.15 -9.81
N ASN A 33 -9.86 8.36 -9.24
CA ASN A 33 -10.70 9.46 -9.65
C ASN A 33 -10.07 10.18 -10.87
N SER A 34 -10.90 10.95 -11.58
CA SER A 34 -10.46 11.70 -12.77
C SER A 34 -9.47 12.82 -12.47
N ASP A 35 -9.48 13.33 -11.23
CA ASP A 35 -8.59 14.38 -10.72
C ASP A 35 -7.21 13.86 -10.27
N GLY A 36 -6.97 12.54 -10.38
CA GLY A 36 -5.73 11.90 -9.96
C GLY A 36 -5.72 11.44 -8.50
N THR A 37 -6.76 11.74 -7.72
CA THR A 37 -6.91 11.18 -6.37
C THR A 37 -7.30 9.70 -6.44
N VAL A 38 -6.92 8.94 -5.42
CA VAL A 38 -7.18 7.52 -5.28
C VAL A 38 -7.85 7.27 -3.95
N GLU A 39 -8.89 6.45 -3.97
CA GLU A 39 -9.58 5.99 -2.78
C GLU A 39 -9.44 4.49 -2.65
N CYS A 40 -9.00 4.03 -1.48
CA CYS A 40 -8.83 2.62 -1.16
C CYS A 40 -9.68 2.28 0.05
N SER A 41 -10.40 1.16 0.02
CA SER A 41 -11.09 0.64 1.18
C SER A 41 -10.97 -0.87 1.28
N GLY A 42 -11.24 -1.40 2.46
CA GLY A 42 -11.22 -2.84 2.69
C GLY A 42 -11.30 -3.15 4.17
N ILE A 43 -10.97 -4.39 4.51
CA ILE A 43 -10.95 -4.88 5.88
C ILE A 43 -9.52 -5.34 6.18
N PHE A 44 -8.90 -4.78 7.22
CA PHE A 44 -7.60 -5.28 7.67
C PHE A 44 -7.75 -6.65 8.33
N ASP A 45 -6.85 -7.57 8.01
CA ASP A 45 -6.70 -8.84 8.73
C ASP A 45 -5.59 -8.69 9.77
N ILE A 46 -6.01 -8.42 11.01
CA ILE A 46 -5.10 -8.15 12.13
C ILE A 46 -4.25 -9.38 12.45
N LYS A 47 -4.79 -10.59 12.26
CA LYS A 47 -4.03 -11.82 12.45
C LYS A 47 -2.90 -11.92 11.43
N VAL A 48 -3.16 -11.62 10.16
CA VAL A 48 -2.11 -11.65 9.12
C VAL A 48 -1.02 -10.62 9.40
N ILE A 49 -1.39 -9.43 9.87
CA ILE A 49 -0.41 -8.40 10.30
C ILE A 49 0.44 -8.94 11.46
N GLN A 50 -0.18 -9.57 12.47
CA GLN A 50 0.53 -10.19 13.59
C GLN A 50 1.48 -11.31 13.14
N ASP A 51 1.02 -12.18 12.25
CA ASP A 51 1.80 -13.28 11.69
C ASP A 51 3.01 -12.73 10.90
N PHE A 52 2.83 -11.63 10.16
CA PHE A 52 3.90 -10.93 9.45
C PHE A 52 4.94 -10.34 10.41
N ILE A 53 4.49 -9.63 11.45
CA ILE A 53 5.36 -9.03 12.47
C ILE A 53 6.15 -10.12 13.19
N THR A 54 5.51 -11.22 13.55
CA THR A 54 6.14 -12.37 14.23
C THR A 54 7.17 -13.05 13.33
N ALA A 55 6.87 -13.22 12.04
CA ALA A 55 7.84 -13.73 11.06
C ALA A 55 9.01 -12.75 10.85
N SER A 56 8.78 -11.46 11.06
CA SER A 56 9.77 -10.39 10.96
C SER A 56 10.51 -10.12 12.28
N SER A 57 10.41 -11.02 13.27
CA SER A 57 10.83 -10.86 14.68
C SER A 57 12.32 -10.55 14.95
N GLY A 58 13.12 -10.33 13.92
CA GLY A 58 14.42 -9.64 14.04
C GLY A 58 14.33 -8.13 14.28
N ASN A 59 13.14 -7.51 14.15
CA ASN A 59 12.95 -6.08 14.32
C ASN A 59 12.24 -5.73 15.64
N SER A 60 13.03 -5.37 16.67
CA SER A 60 12.54 -5.05 18.01
C SER A 60 11.59 -3.84 18.06
N GLU A 61 11.73 -2.90 17.11
CA GLU A 61 10.89 -1.70 17.06
C GLU A 61 9.45 -2.06 16.67
N ILE A 62 9.29 -2.90 15.64
CA ILE A 62 7.97 -3.35 15.16
C ILE A 62 7.22 -4.10 16.26
N SER A 63 7.90 -4.99 16.99
CA SER A 63 7.30 -5.72 18.12
C SER A 63 6.83 -4.78 19.23
N GLN A 64 7.61 -3.75 19.58
CA GLN A 64 7.21 -2.77 20.60
C GLN A 64 5.96 -1.96 20.19
N TYR A 65 5.88 -1.53 18.93
CA TYR A 65 4.68 -0.87 18.41
C TYR A 65 3.46 -1.80 18.46
N TRP A 66 3.63 -3.05 18.04
CA TRP A 66 2.55 -4.04 18.10
C TRP A 66 2.06 -4.26 19.53
N ASP A 67 2.94 -4.50 20.49
CA ASP A 67 2.55 -4.73 21.89
C ASP A 67 1.81 -3.53 22.50
N LYS A 68 2.20 -2.31 22.12
CA LYS A 68 1.58 -1.08 22.61
C LYS A 68 0.16 -0.87 22.06
N TYR A 69 -0.07 -1.19 20.78
CA TYR A 69 -1.29 -0.78 20.06
C TYR A 69 -2.22 -1.94 19.68
N SER A 70 -1.75 -3.18 19.62
CA SER A 70 -2.53 -4.37 19.24
C SER A 70 -3.83 -4.52 20.02
N ARG A 71 -3.84 -4.16 21.31
CA ARG A 71 -5.02 -4.19 22.18
C ARG A 71 -6.20 -3.33 21.70
N TYR A 72 -5.97 -2.34 20.85
CA TYR A 72 -7.03 -1.50 20.28
C TYR A 72 -7.67 -2.14 19.04
N PHE A 73 -7.06 -3.20 18.49
CA PHE A 73 -7.55 -3.95 17.34
C PHE A 73 -8.28 -5.22 17.81
N LEU A 74 -9.46 -5.04 18.41
CA LEU A 74 -10.28 -6.15 18.93
C LEU A 74 -10.96 -6.98 17.83
N SER A 75 -10.97 -6.49 16.60
CA SER A 75 -11.55 -7.13 15.43
C SER A 75 -10.79 -6.71 14.18
N ASN A 76 -11.16 -7.25 13.03
CA ASN A 76 -10.67 -6.85 11.72
C ASN A 76 -11.37 -5.55 11.27
N PRO A 77 -10.75 -4.37 11.43
CA PRO A 77 -11.43 -3.11 11.18
C PRO A 77 -11.55 -2.85 9.67
N ALA A 78 -12.68 -2.26 9.28
CA ALA A 78 -12.78 -1.64 7.96
C ALA A 78 -11.90 -0.39 7.91
N PHE A 79 -11.29 -0.13 6.77
CA PHE A 79 -10.51 1.07 6.54
C PHE A 79 -10.95 1.81 5.28
N TYR A 80 -10.67 3.10 5.25
CA TYR A 80 -10.82 3.96 4.08
C TYR A 80 -9.66 4.94 4.01
N VAL A 81 -9.00 5.04 2.87
CA VAL A 81 -7.92 5.99 2.59
C VAL A 81 -8.29 6.79 1.34
N LYS A 82 -8.05 8.10 1.37
CA LYS A 82 -8.00 8.95 0.19
C LYS A 82 -6.62 9.59 0.09
N CYS A 83 -5.97 9.45 -1.06
CA CYS A 83 -4.63 9.98 -1.28
C CYS A 83 -4.37 10.37 -2.74
N THR A 84 -3.27 11.08 -2.97
CA THR A 84 -2.72 11.34 -4.31
C THR A 84 -1.34 10.70 -4.39
N PRO A 85 -1.21 9.49 -4.97
CA PRO A 85 0.07 8.82 -5.15
C PRO A 85 0.68 9.14 -6.51
N SER A 86 2.00 9.26 -6.55
CA SER A 86 2.78 9.23 -7.79
C SER A 86 4.15 8.61 -7.52
N MET A 87 4.78 8.08 -8.55
CA MET A 87 6.16 7.61 -8.47
C MET A 87 6.95 8.20 -9.61
N THR A 88 8.16 8.66 -9.35
CA THR A 88 9.10 9.14 -10.38
C THR A 88 10.49 8.67 -10.03
N ASN A 89 11.19 8.00 -10.97
CA ASN A 89 12.56 7.50 -10.76
C ASN A 89 12.71 6.70 -9.46
N ASN A 90 11.88 5.67 -9.26
CA ASN A 90 11.81 4.85 -8.04
C ASN A 90 11.46 5.58 -6.73
N HIS A 91 11.07 6.85 -6.77
CA HIS A 91 10.69 7.60 -5.58
C HIS A 91 9.17 7.80 -5.50
N LEU A 92 8.57 7.30 -4.42
CA LEU A 92 7.17 7.50 -4.10
C LEU A 92 6.93 8.92 -3.57
N SER A 93 5.97 9.60 -4.15
CA SER A 93 5.30 10.75 -3.56
C SER A 93 3.89 10.34 -3.18
N LEU A 94 3.53 10.53 -1.91
CA LEU A 94 2.23 10.15 -1.40
C LEU A 94 1.68 11.30 -0.54
N GLN A 95 0.53 11.83 -0.94
CA GLN A 95 -0.22 12.80 -0.14
C GLN A 95 -1.48 12.13 0.38
N VAL A 96 -1.58 11.89 1.68
CA VAL A 96 -2.78 11.31 2.30
C VAL A 96 -3.70 12.44 2.75
N GLU A 97 -4.88 12.53 2.13
CA GLU A 97 -5.91 13.51 2.47
C GLU A 97 -6.79 13.03 3.63
N LYS A 98 -7.03 11.73 3.67
CA LYS A 98 -7.94 11.14 4.66
C LYS A 98 -7.57 9.69 4.93
N PHE A 99 -7.58 9.30 6.20
CA PHE A 99 -7.54 7.91 6.60
C PHE A 99 -8.53 7.69 7.73
N GLU A 100 -9.38 6.70 7.56
CA GLU A 100 -10.34 6.24 8.56
C GLU A 100 -10.12 4.78 8.87
N LEU A 101 -10.23 4.46 10.17
CA LEU A 101 -10.20 3.11 10.68
C LEU A 101 -11.47 2.89 11.52
N GLY A 102 -12.33 1.96 11.11
CA GLY A 102 -13.59 1.71 11.80
C GLY A 102 -14.49 2.96 11.91
N ARG A 103 -14.43 3.86 10.92
CA ARG A 103 -15.07 5.20 10.88
C ARG A 103 -14.45 6.26 11.80
N PHE A 104 -13.34 5.96 12.48
CA PHE A 104 -12.58 6.97 13.20
C PHE A 104 -11.54 7.58 12.29
N SER A 105 -11.58 8.90 12.13
CA SER A 105 -10.55 9.63 11.40
C SER A 105 -9.24 9.62 12.18
N ILE A 106 -8.15 9.29 11.51
CA ILE A 106 -6.81 9.34 12.08
C ILE A 106 -6.30 10.79 12.02
N PRO A 107 -5.76 11.34 13.12
CA PRO A 107 -5.24 12.71 13.13
C PRO A 107 -4.12 12.93 12.13
N GLN A 108 -4.08 14.11 11.48
CA GLN A 108 -3.11 14.42 10.43
C GLN A 108 -1.65 14.23 10.86
N ALA A 109 -1.28 14.61 12.08
CA ALA A 109 0.08 14.43 12.59
C ALA A 109 0.53 12.95 12.59
N ALA A 110 -0.39 12.02 12.88
CA ALA A 110 -0.09 10.59 12.80
C ALA A 110 -0.02 10.09 11.34
N LEU A 111 -0.78 10.71 10.43
CA LEU A 111 -0.72 10.42 8.99
C LEU A 111 0.59 10.88 8.37
N ASP A 112 1.10 12.04 8.76
CA ASP A 112 2.35 12.57 8.22
C ASP A 112 3.54 11.66 8.59
N GLU A 113 3.58 11.19 9.85
CA GLU A 113 4.58 10.21 10.31
C GLU A 113 4.46 8.88 9.54
N LEU A 114 3.24 8.35 9.42
CA LEU A 114 2.98 7.09 8.70
C LEU A 114 3.37 7.20 7.22
N THR A 115 3.00 8.30 6.57
CA THR A 115 3.27 8.55 5.15
C THR A 115 4.77 8.59 4.88
N SER A 116 5.54 9.26 5.74
CA SER A 116 7.00 9.33 5.62
C SER A 116 7.67 7.95 5.74
N LYS A 117 7.19 7.12 6.67
CA LYS A 117 7.64 5.73 6.83
C LYS A 117 7.27 4.87 5.61
N LEU A 118 6.05 5.00 5.09
CA LEU A 118 5.60 4.26 3.91
C LEU A 118 6.40 4.61 2.65
N ILE A 119 6.74 5.89 2.45
CA ILE A 119 7.61 6.32 1.35
C ILE A 119 8.98 5.66 1.47
N THR A 120 9.61 5.76 2.64
CA THR A 120 10.95 5.18 2.87
C THR A 120 10.97 3.67 2.63
N LEU A 121 9.95 2.96 3.13
CA LEU A 121 9.82 1.51 2.93
C LEU A 121 9.60 1.16 1.45
N THR A 122 8.74 1.88 0.75
CA THR A 122 8.41 1.62 -0.66
C THR A 122 9.62 1.88 -1.55
N ASP A 123 10.29 3.02 -1.39
CA ASP A 123 11.52 3.35 -2.10
C ASP A 123 12.60 2.31 -1.82
N GLY A 124 12.73 1.88 -0.56
CA GLY A 124 13.64 0.80 -0.16
C GLY A 124 13.35 -0.48 -0.92
N ILE A 125 12.11 -0.97 -0.91
CA ILE A 125 11.72 -2.22 -1.58
C ILE A 125 11.99 -2.13 -3.08
N ILE A 126 11.53 -1.06 -3.74
CA ILE A 126 11.64 -0.92 -5.20
C ILE A 126 13.10 -0.90 -5.66
N ASN A 127 13.97 -0.18 -4.93
CA ASN A 127 15.40 -0.12 -5.26
C ASN A 127 16.14 -1.43 -5.01
N HIS A 128 15.57 -2.37 -4.24
CA HIS A 128 16.17 -3.68 -3.99
C HIS A 128 15.66 -4.79 -4.92
N ILE A 129 14.67 -4.54 -5.79
CA ILE A 129 14.19 -5.54 -6.76
C ILE A 129 15.11 -5.53 -8.00
N PRO A 130 15.91 -6.59 -8.23
CA PRO A 130 16.83 -6.61 -9.35
C PRO A 130 16.10 -6.53 -10.70
N GLY A 131 16.55 -5.61 -11.57
CA GLY A 131 15.98 -5.43 -12.90
C GLY A 131 14.66 -4.63 -12.93
N LEU A 132 14.19 -4.12 -11.79
CA LEU A 132 13.08 -3.17 -11.73
C LEU A 132 13.61 -1.72 -11.71
N SER A 133 13.05 -0.88 -12.57
CA SER A 133 13.24 0.56 -12.58
C SER A 133 11.95 1.23 -13.01
N VAL A 134 11.34 1.98 -12.11
CA VAL A 134 10.11 2.74 -12.33
C VAL A 134 10.48 4.16 -12.75
N ASN A 135 10.20 4.49 -14.01
CA ASN A 135 10.37 5.86 -14.50
C ASN A 135 9.22 6.74 -14.02
N SER A 136 7.98 6.25 -14.17
CA SER A 136 6.80 6.95 -13.65
C SER A 136 5.62 6.03 -13.35
N ILE A 137 4.92 6.31 -12.25
CA ILE A 137 3.53 5.86 -12.01
C ILE A 137 2.69 7.10 -11.72
N THR A 138 1.64 7.33 -12.50
CA THR A 138 0.77 8.52 -12.35
C THR A 138 -0.69 8.15 -12.53
N MET A 139 -1.57 8.91 -11.89
CA MET A 139 -3.01 8.75 -12.02
C MET A 139 -3.53 9.73 -13.09
N VAL A 140 -4.07 9.20 -14.19
CA VAL A 140 -4.52 9.99 -15.33
C VAL A 140 -5.88 9.49 -15.79
N ASN A 141 -6.90 10.36 -15.78
CA ASN A 141 -8.25 10.08 -16.29
C ASN A 141 -8.85 8.78 -15.71
N GLY A 142 -8.74 8.58 -14.39
CA GLY A 142 -9.28 7.40 -13.71
C GLY A 142 -8.50 6.11 -13.91
N LYS A 143 -7.24 6.19 -14.34
CA LYS A 143 -6.35 5.04 -14.58
C LYS A 143 -4.99 5.27 -13.96
N ALA A 144 -4.34 4.19 -13.53
CA ALA A 144 -2.95 4.22 -13.09
C ALA A 144 -2.07 3.91 -14.30
N VAL A 145 -1.23 4.85 -14.72
CA VAL A 145 -0.34 4.74 -15.87
C VAL A 145 1.06 4.40 -15.41
N PHE A 146 1.62 3.31 -15.92
CA PHE A 146 2.93 2.77 -15.55
C PHE A 146 3.90 2.91 -16.72
N ASN A 147 5.07 3.47 -16.44
CA ASN A 147 6.24 3.46 -17.30
C ASN A 147 7.43 2.92 -16.49
N MET A 148 7.87 1.71 -16.82
CA MET A 148 8.93 1.04 -16.06
C MET A 148 9.74 0.06 -16.93
N VAL A 149 10.92 -0.28 -16.46
CA VAL A 149 11.73 -1.41 -16.91
C VAL A 149 11.62 -2.48 -15.84
N GLY A 150 11.25 -3.70 -16.22
CA GLY A 150 11.03 -4.80 -15.29
C GLY A 150 10.19 -5.90 -15.95
N HIS A 151 9.97 -7.00 -15.23
CA HIS A 151 9.04 -8.03 -15.68
C HIS A 151 7.62 -7.46 -15.78
N LYS A 152 6.87 -7.87 -16.82
CA LYS A 152 5.48 -7.44 -17.08
C LYS A 152 4.53 -7.73 -15.91
N TYR A 153 4.92 -8.66 -15.05
CA TYR A 153 4.28 -8.95 -13.78
C TYR A 153 5.24 -8.49 -12.68
N ILE A 154 4.81 -7.53 -11.86
CA ILE A 154 5.39 -7.35 -10.53
C ILE A 154 4.95 -8.57 -9.73
N SER A 155 5.74 -9.64 -9.82
CA SER A 155 5.72 -10.65 -8.79
C SER A 155 6.22 -9.94 -7.55
N ILE A 156 5.36 -9.79 -6.54
CA ILE A 156 5.84 -9.54 -5.17
C ILE A 156 6.43 -10.88 -4.72
N ALA A 157 7.54 -11.28 -5.34
CA ALA A 157 8.38 -12.36 -4.89
C ALA A 157 9.37 -11.74 -3.94
N THR A 158 9.18 -12.01 -2.66
CA THR A 158 10.21 -11.87 -1.64
C THR A 158 10.06 -13.03 -0.67
N PRO A 159 11.16 -13.42 -0.01
CA PRO A 159 11.74 -14.77 0.08
C PRO A 159 10.90 -15.85 0.74
#